data_AF-A0A2M7PJR7-F1
#
_entry.id   AF-A0A2M7PJR7-F1
#
_cell.length_a   1.000
_cell.length_b   1.000
_cell.length_c   1.000
_cell.angle_alpha   90.00
_cell.angle_beta   90.00
_cell.angle_gamma   90.00
#
_symmetry.space_group_name_H-M   'P 1'
#
loop_
_entity.id
_entity.type
_entity.pdbx_description
1 polymer ?
#
loop_
_entity_poly.entity_id
_entity_poly.type
_entity_poly.pdbx_seq_one_letter_code
_entity_poly.pdbx_strand_id
1 'polypeptide(L)'
;MFGKLATDQNFTNRKAEIIKLKQNFISGINTILISPRRWGKSSLVKKAGIEVEAEQKSIRIIYLDMFNIRTEEEFYKCLSEAVLKAGSGKLEESLSFVRKFLKQWIPRITVSPDAVQEMSLSLNWEEVKNKPDEILDLAESIAIEKELNLVICIDEFQNLSNFKDPLGF
;
A
#
# COMPACT_ATOMS: atom_id res chain seq x y z
N MET A 1 -16.11 -21.57 -1.62
CA MET A 1 -14.66 -21.89 -1.56
C MET A 1 -14.03 -21.45 -2.88
N PHE A 2 -13.60 -20.19 -3.00
CA PHE A 2 -13.12 -19.59 -4.26
C PHE A 2 -11.92 -18.69 -3.97
N GLY A 3 -10.90 -18.70 -4.84
CA GLY A 3 -9.77 -17.78 -4.77
C GLY A 3 -8.48 -18.34 -4.18
N LYS A 4 -8.14 -19.61 -4.42
CA LYS A 4 -6.76 -20.06 -4.18
C LYS A 4 -5.84 -19.33 -5.16
N LEU A 5 -4.92 -18.52 -4.63
CA LEU A 5 -3.77 -18.01 -5.38
C LEU A 5 -3.16 -19.20 -6.13
N ALA A 6 -2.94 -19.04 -7.43
CA ALA A 6 -2.37 -20.10 -8.26
C ALA A 6 -0.93 -20.36 -7.80
N THR A 7 -0.76 -21.32 -6.89
CA THR A 7 0.55 -21.81 -6.47
C THR A 7 1.03 -22.82 -7.50
N ASP A 8 2.01 -22.34 -8.27
CA ASP A 8 3.09 -23.05 -8.93
C ASP A 8 2.85 -23.85 -10.22
N GLN A 9 1.65 -24.35 -10.53
CA GLN A 9 1.49 -25.12 -11.78
C GLN A 9 1.06 -24.30 -13.02
N ASN A 10 0.47 -23.11 -12.84
CA ASN A 10 0.04 -22.23 -13.96
C ASN A 10 0.92 -20.97 -14.15
N PHE A 11 2.05 -20.88 -13.46
CA PHE A 11 2.96 -19.72 -13.54
C PHE A 11 4.10 -19.92 -14.57
N THR A 12 3.92 -20.81 -15.54
CA THR A 12 4.93 -21.22 -16.51
C THR A 12 4.93 -20.33 -17.76
N ASN A 13 5.14 -19.01 -17.61
CA ASN A 13 5.72 -18.16 -18.69
C ASN A 13 6.11 -16.72 -18.29
N ARG A 14 6.06 -16.36 -17.01
CA ARG A 14 6.16 -14.95 -16.57
C ARG A 14 7.56 -14.54 -16.07
N LYS A 15 8.60 -15.33 -16.33
CA LYS A 15 9.96 -15.08 -15.78
C LYS A 15 10.51 -13.70 -16.19
N ALA A 16 10.40 -13.35 -17.46
CA ALA A 16 10.86 -12.05 -17.97
C ALA A 16 10.05 -10.89 -17.36
N GLU A 17 8.74 -11.06 -17.18
CA GLU A 17 7.88 -10.06 -16.54
C GLU A 17 8.21 -9.88 -15.06
N ILE A 18 8.48 -10.97 -14.32
CA ILE A 18 8.97 -10.88 -12.94
C ILE A 18 10.28 -10.09 -12.91
N ILE A 19 11.28 -10.47 -13.71
CA ILE A 19 12.59 -9.82 -13.73
C ILE A 19 12.44 -8.31 -13.99
N LYS A 20 11.65 -7.94 -15.01
CA LYS A 20 11.40 -6.54 -15.34
C LYS A 20 10.70 -5.80 -14.22
N LEU A 21 9.66 -6.39 -13.62
CA LEU A 21 8.91 -5.76 -12.54
C LEU A 21 9.78 -5.57 -11.28
N LYS A 22 10.62 -6.55 -10.95
CA LYS A 22 11.59 -6.43 -9.85
C LYS A 22 12.59 -5.30 -10.10
N GLN A 23 13.13 -5.19 -11.31
CA GLN A 23 14.02 -4.08 -11.68
C GLN A 23 13.33 -2.73 -11.54
N ASN A 24 12.06 -2.63 -11.96
CA ASN A 24 11.28 -1.41 -11.80
C ASN A 24 11.07 -1.05 -10.32
N PHE A 25 10.76 -2.03 -9.46
CA PHE A 25 10.65 -1.82 -8.01
C PHE A 25 11.96 -1.30 -7.42
N ILE A 26 13.08 -1.94 -7.74
CA ILE A 26 14.41 -1.55 -7.25
C ILE A 26 14.82 -0.15 -7.74
N SER A 27 14.43 0.21 -8.96
CA SER A 27 14.82 1.46 -9.60
C SER A 27 13.84 2.62 -9.34
N GLY A 28 12.76 2.39 -8.56
CA GLY A 28 11.73 3.40 -8.31
C GLY A 28 10.96 3.83 -9.58
N ILE A 29 10.83 2.95 -10.57
CA ILE A 29 10.17 3.29 -11.83
C ILE A 29 8.66 3.12 -11.70
N ASN A 30 7.92 4.21 -11.87
CA ASN A 30 6.46 4.20 -11.97
C ASN A 30 6.01 3.25 -13.09
N THR A 31 5.25 2.22 -12.72
CA THR A 31 4.92 1.10 -13.62
C THR A 31 3.42 0.87 -13.66
N ILE A 32 2.83 0.99 -14.85
CA ILE A 32 1.44 0.62 -15.11
C ILE A 32 1.41 -0.79 -15.73
N LEU A 33 0.71 -1.72 -15.08
CA LEU A 33 0.52 -3.08 -15.58
C LEU A 33 -0.84 -3.24 -16.27
N ILE A 34 -0.82 -3.43 -17.59
CA ILE A 34 -2.04 -3.59 -18.41
C ILE A 34 -2.09 -5.02 -18.96
N SER A 35 -3.18 -5.73 -18.68
CA SER A 35 -3.49 -7.03 -19.29
C SER A 35 -4.98 -7.39 -19.07
N PRO A 36 -5.55 -8.35 -19.82
CA PRO A 36 -6.95 -8.73 -19.66
C PRO A 36 -7.29 -9.27 -18.25
N ARG A 37 -8.59 -9.31 -17.92
CA ARG A 37 -9.06 -9.80 -16.61
C ARG A 37 -8.66 -11.26 -16.41
N ARG A 38 -8.25 -11.63 -15.19
CA ARG A 38 -7.83 -13.00 -14.80
C ARG A 38 -6.50 -13.49 -15.39
N TRP A 39 -5.66 -12.61 -15.93
CA TRP A 39 -4.32 -12.94 -16.45
C TRP A 39 -3.21 -13.01 -15.39
N GLY A 40 -3.57 -12.88 -14.11
CA GLY A 40 -2.64 -13.06 -13.00
C GLY A 40 -1.76 -11.85 -12.66
N LYS A 41 -2.17 -10.61 -12.98
CA LYS A 41 -1.42 -9.38 -12.62
C LYS A 41 -1.12 -9.31 -11.13
N SER A 42 -2.13 -9.43 -10.28
CA SER A 42 -1.95 -9.38 -8.82
C SER A 42 -1.01 -10.47 -8.31
N SER A 43 -1.06 -11.67 -8.92
CA SER A 43 -0.12 -12.76 -8.60
C SER A 43 1.31 -12.46 -9.07
N LEU A 44 1.47 -11.81 -10.23
CA LEU A 44 2.78 -11.36 -10.74
C LEU A 44 3.40 -10.31 -9.83
N VAL A 45 2.65 -9.27 -9.47
CA VAL A 45 3.09 -8.20 -8.56
C VAL A 45 3.44 -8.80 -7.20
N LYS A 46 2.58 -9.65 -6.63
CA LYS A 46 2.84 -10.33 -5.35
C LYS A 46 4.12 -11.16 -5.37
N LYS A 47 4.33 -11.95 -6.43
CA LYS A 47 5.52 -12.79 -6.56
C LYS A 47 6.79 -11.95 -6.69
N ALA A 48 6.79 -10.93 -7.56
CA ALA A 48 7.93 -10.03 -7.72
C ALA A 48 8.25 -9.28 -6.42
N GLY A 49 7.23 -8.82 -5.69
CA GLY A 49 7.42 -8.11 -4.43
C GLY A 49 7.99 -9.00 -3.33
N ILE A 50 7.48 -10.23 -3.17
CA ILE A 50 8.04 -11.21 -2.21
C ILE A 50 9.52 -11.47 -2.50
N GLU A 51 9.88 -11.66 -3.77
CA GLU A 51 11.28 -11.88 -4.16
C GLU A 51 12.15 -10.65 -3.86
N VAL A 52 11.66 -9.44 -4.12
CA VAL A 52 12.41 -8.19 -3.85
C VAL A 52 12.61 -7.95 -2.36
N GLU A 53 11.59 -8.14 -1.50
CA GLU A 53 11.77 -7.98 -0.04
C GLU A 53 12.70 -9.06 0.55
N ALA A 54 12.77 -10.23 -0.09
CA ALA A 54 13.74 -11.26 0.28
C ALA A 54 15.17 -10.83 -0.07
N GLU A 55 15.37 -10.25 -1.27
CA GLU A 55 16.67 -9.84 -1.83
C GLU A 55 17.19 -8.50 -1.27
N GLN A 56 16.32 -7.53 -0.99
CA GLN A 56 16.69 -6.18 -0.55
C GLN A 56 15.87 -5.75 0.68
N LYS A 57 16.53 -5.72 1.84
CA LYS A 57 15.87 -5.41 3.12
C LYS A 57 15.43 -3.97 3.28
N SER A 58 16.00 -3.05 2.50
CA SER A 58 15.58 -1.64 2.46
C SER A 58 14.31 -1.43 1.63
N ILE A 59 13.90 -2.37 0.78
CA ILE A 59 12.66 -2.24 0.01
C ILE A 59 11.50 -2.86 0.78
N ARG A 60 10.38 -2.14 0.85
CA ARG A 60 9.12 -2.64 1.42
C ARG A 60 8.00 -2.46 0.42
N ILE A 61 7.25 -3.53 0.19
CA ILE A 61 6.16 -3.54 -0.79
C ILE A 61 4.83 -3.42 -0.06
N ILE A 62 4.06 -2.40 -0.43
CA ILE A 62 2.72 -2.12 0.10
C ILE A 62 1.71 -2.51 -0.98
N TYR A 63 0.69 -3.28 -0.63
CA TYR A 63 -0.38 -3.66 -1.55
C TYR A 63 -1.69 -3.02 -1.12
N LEU A 64 -2.28 -2.24 -2.02
CA LEU A 64 -3.60 -1.66 -1.88
C LEU A 64 -4.52 -2.28 -2.93
N ASP A 65 -5.70 -2.74 -2.52
CA ASP A 65 -6.71 -3.27 -3.42
C ASP A 65 -7.91 -2.32 -3.44
N MET A 66 -8.13 -1.68 -4.59
CA MET A 66 -9.18 -0.69 -4.76
C MET A 66 -10.57 -1.31 -5.00
N PHE A 67 -10.73 -2.63 -4.92
CA PHE A 67 -12.01 -3.29 -5.20
C PHE A 67 -13.16 -2.86 -4.26
N ASN A 68 -12.84 -2.66 -2.97
CA ASN A 68 -13.83 -2.28 -1.94
C ASN A 68 -13.77 -0.81 -1.54
N ILE A 69 -12.84 -0.03 -2.07
CA ILE A 69 -12.67 1.39 -1.74
C ILE A 69 -13.61 2.20 -2.64
N ARG A 70 -14.53 2.96 -2.02
CA ARG A 70 -15.60 3.70 -2.71
C ARG A 70 -15.47 5.20 -2.56
N THR A 71 -14.70 5.66 -1.59
CA THR A 71 -14.48 7.09 -1.35
C THR A 71 -12.99 7.41 -1.27
N GLU A 72 -12.70 8.68 -1.50
CA GLU A 72 -11.37 9.25 -1.32
C GLU A 72 -10.89 9.15 0.13
N GLU A 73 -11.79 9.39 1.09
CA GLU A 73 -11.52 9.20 2.53
C GLU A 73 -11.07 7.78 2.85
N GLU A 74 -11.76 6.78 2.31
CA GLU A 74 -11.39 5.37 2.48
C GLU A 74 -10.03 5.05 1.87
N PHE A 75 -9.73 5.60 0.68
CA PHE A 75 -8.43 5.43 0.03
C PHE A 75 -7.30 5.96 0.91
N TYR A 76 -7.40 7.20 1.34
CA TYR A 76 -6.39 7.84 2.17
C TYR A 76 -6.21 7.12 3.51
N LYS A 77 -7.30 6.70 4.14
CA LYS A 77 -7.24 5.90 5.37
C LYS A 77 -6.47 4.60 5.14
N CYS A 78 -6.84 3.84 4.11
CA CYS A 78 -6.18 2.58 3.79
C CYS A 78 -4.70 2.78 3.45
N LEU A 79 -4.36 3.84 2.71
CA LEU A 79 -2.98 4.20 2.39
C LEU A 79 -2.17 4.49 3.66
N SER A 80 -2.67 5.37 4.53
CA SER A 80 -1.99 5.72 5.79
C SER A 80 -1.78 4.50 6.68
N GLU A 81 -2.80 3.67 6.88
CA GLU A 81 -2.71 2.45 7.70
C GLU A 81 -1.68 1.47 7.13
N ALA A 82 -1.67 1.29 5.80
CA ALA A 82 -0.74 0.37 5.13
C ALA A 82 0.71 0.88 5.18
N VAL A 83 0.92 2.18 4.99
CA VAL A 83 2.23 2.85 5.09
C VAL A 83 2.78 2.76 6.52
N LEU A 84 1.97 3.07 7.53
CA LEU A 84 2.39 2.95 8.93
C LEU A 84 2.76 1.52 9.28
N LYS A 85 1.96 0.54 8.86
CA LYS A 85 2.25 -0.88 9.07
C LYS A 85 3.52 -1.34 8.35
N ALA A 86 3.83 -0.76 7.20
CA ALA A 86 5.06 -1.07 6.49
C ALA A 86 6.29 -0.43 7.17
N GLY A 87 6.18 0.82 7.61
CA GLY A 87 7.27 1.56 8.25
C GLY A 87 7.57 1.20 9.70
N SER A 88 6.63 0.56 10.39
CA SER A 88 6.76 0.22 11.81
C SER A 88 6.62 -1.27 12.08
N GLY A 89 7.51 -1.80 12.91
CA GLY A 89 7.42 -3.18 13.39
C GLY A 89 6.55 -3.32 14.64
N LYS A 90 6.20 -2.19 15.29
CA LYS A 90 5.51 -2.11 16.58
C LYS A 90 4.46 -1.00 16.57
N LEU A 91 3.35 -1.19 17.28
CA LEU A 91 2.29 -0.18 17.40
C LEU A 91 2.78 1.15 17.98
N GLU A 92 3.65 1.12 18.99
CA GLU A 92 4.17 2.33 19.64
C GLU A 92 4.91 3.25 18.64
N GLU A 93 5.60 2.63 17.69
CA GLU A 93 6.31 3.29 16.62
C GLU A 93 5.36 3.82 15.54
N SER A 94 4.28 3.11 15.21
CA SER A 94 3.23 3.66 14.35
C SER A 94 2.59 4.90 14.98
N LEU A 95 2.34 4.89 16.31
CA LEU A 95 1.80 6.05 17.02
C LEU A 95 2.75 7.23 17.05
N SER A 96 4.07 6.99 17.14
CA SER A 96 5.05 8.08 17.07
C SER A 96 5.06 8.72 15.69
N PHE A 97 4.96 7.94 14.60
CA PHE A 97 4.85 8.49 13.24
C PHE A 97 3.58 9.30 13.05
N VAL A 98 2.43 8.79 13.49
CA VAL A 98 1.17 9.54 13.42
C VAL A 98 1.30 10.86 14.16
N ARG A 99 1.79 10.87 15.41
CA ARG A 99 1.95 12.11 16.19
C ARG A 99 2.96 13.08 15.56
N LYS A 100 4.02 12.56 14.95
CA LYS A 100 5.11 13.36 14.38
C LYS A 100 4.73 14.00 13.05
N PHE A 101 4.09 13.23 12.18
CA PHE A 101 3.84 13.61 10.79
C PHE A 101 2.39 14.02 10.52
N LEU A 102 1.44 13.48 11.27
CA LEU A 102 0.01 13.75 11.12
C LEU A 102 -0.51 14.53 12.34
N LYS A 103 0.01 15.75 12.53
CA LYS A 103 -0.17 16.56 13.76
C LYS A 103 -1.63 16.80 14.16
N GLN A 104 -2.56 16.75 13.21
CA GLN A 104 -4.00 16.97 13.45
C GLN A 104 -4.78 15.65 13.62
N TRP A 105 -4.13 14.50 13.38
CA TRP A 105 -4.82 13.23 13.26
C TRP A 105 -4.62 12.38 14.50
N ILE A 106 -5.72 12.04 15.16
CA ILE A 106 -5.69 11.25 16.39
C ILE A 106 -5.95 9.77 16.03
N PRO A 107 -4.99 8.87 16.22
CA PRO A 107 -5.20 7.46 15.95
C PRO A 107 -6.21 6.89 16.95
N ARG A 108 -7.20 6.13 16.46
CA ARG A 108 -8.12 5.38 17.32
C ARG A 108 -7.67 3.93 17.36
N ILE A 109 -6.94 3.57 18.40
CA ILE A 109 -6.43 2.21 18.56
C ILE A 109 -7.58 1.31 19.02
N THR A 110 -8.01 0.39 18.17
CA THR A 110 -8.97 -0.64 18.54
C THR A 110 -8.22 -1.94 18.82
N VAL A 111 -7.99 -2.27 20.08
CA VAL A 111 -7.34 -3.55 20.42
C VAL A 111 -8.41 -4.63 20.52
N SER A 112 -8.48 -5.48 19.50
CA SER A 112 -9.31 -6.68 19.52
C SER A 112 -8.70 -7.71 20.51
N PRO A 113 -9.50 -8.34 21.39
CA PRO A 113 -9.00 -9.36 22.32
C PRO A 113 -8.39 -10.60 21.65
N ASP A 114 -8.70 -10.84 20.37
CA ASP A 114 -8.25 -12.00 19.60
C ASP A 114 -6.85 -11.81 19.01
N ALA A 115 -5.81 -11.66 19.85
CA ALA A 115 -4.37 -11.75 19.54
C ALA A 115 -3.76 -10.92 18.39
N VAL A 116 -4.58 -10.28 17.55
CA VAL A 116 -4.19 -9.40 16.45
C VAL A 116 -4.51 -8.00 16.89
N GLN A 117 -3.48 -7.26 17.26
CA GLN A 117 -3.63 -5.85 17.54
C GLN A 117 -3.82 -5.13 16.20
N GLU A 118 -5.05 -4.78 15.85
CA GLU A 118 -5.36 -4.01 14.65
C GLU A 118 -5.35 -2.52 14.96
N MET A 119 -4.39 -1.79 14.40
CA MET A 119 -4.42 -0.32 14.45
C MET A 119 -5.38 0.19 13.38
N SER A 120 -6.34 1.03 13.78
CA SER A 120 -7.17 1.79 12.86
C SER A 120 -6.92 3.29 12.99
N LEU A 121 -6.92 4.00 11.88
CA LEU A 121 -6.86 5.46 11.88
C LEU A 121 -8.26 6.06 11.79
N SER A 122 -8.48 7.13 12.56
CA SER A 122 -9.65 7.99 12.44
C SER A 122 -9.20 9.24 11.73
N LEU A 123 -9.65 9.43 10.49
CA LEU A 123 -9.36 10.63 9.73
C LEU A 123 -10.45 11.67 9.96
N ASN A 124 -10.08 12.91 10.26
CA ASN A 124 -11.00 14.02 10.15
C ASN A 124 -11.07 14.41 8.67
N TRP A 125 -12.09 13.94 7.95
CA TRP A 125 -12.18 14.13 6.51
C TRP A 125 -12.13 15.60 6.08
N GLU A 126 -12.71 16.51 6.86
CA GLU A 126 -12.65 17.95 6.58
C GLU A 126 -11.22 18.51 6.62
N GLU A 127 -10.36 17.98 7.50
CA GLU A 127 -8.94 18.37 7.57
C GLU A 127 -8.14 17.74 6.44
N VAL A 128 -8.38 16.44 6.16
CA VAL A 128 -7.76 15.72 5.04
C VAL A 128 -7.98 16.45 3.72
N LYS A 129 -9.23 16.82 3.43
CA LYS A 129 -9.58 17.49 2.18
C LYS A 129 -8.87 18.83 2.00
N ASN A 130 -8.57 19.52 3.10
CA ASN A 130 -7.84 20.79 3.05
C ASN A 130 -6.34 20.59 2.80
N LYS A 131 -5.79 19.40 3.08
CA LYS A 131 -4.36 19.07 2.95
C LYS A 131 -4.12 17.58 2.67
N PRO A 132 -4.52 17.07 1.50
CA PRO A 132 -4.30 15.66 1.13
C PRO A 132 -2.80 15.33 1.05
N ASP A 133 -1.95 16.32 0.78
CA ASP A 133 -0.49 16.17 0.70
C ASP A 133 0.12 15.62 1.99
N GLU A 134 -0.41 15.97 3.18
CA GLU A 134 0.11 15.47 4.46
C GLU A 134 0.08 13.91 4.54
N ILE A 135 -0.80 13.28 3.77
CA ILE A 135 -0.98 11.83 3.70
C ILE A 135 0.03 11.19 2.77
N LEU A 136 0.25 11.83 1.63
CA LEU A 136 1.21 11.38 0.63
C LEU A 136 2.63 11.56 1.21
N ASP A 137 2.86 12.69 1.87
CA ASP A 137 4.10 13.02 2.59
C ASP A 137 4.37 12.05 3.75
N LEU A 138 3.35 11.41 4.33
CA LEU A 138 3.55 10.39 5.36
C LEU A 138 4.39 9.22 4.86
N ALA A 139 4.14 8.77 3.63
CA ALA A 139 4.89 7.68 3.01
C ALA A 139 6.35 8.08 2.80
N GLU A 140 6.59 9.28 2.27
CA GLU A 140 7.93 9.80 2.06
C GLU A 140 8.67 10.02 3.39
N SER A 141 8.01 10.62 4.38
CA SER A 141 8.58 10.89 5.69
C SER A 141 9.03 9.61 6.40
N ILE A 142 8.21 8.57 6.35
CA ILE A 142 8.54 7.25 6.92
C ILE A 142 9.66 6.58 6.14
N ALA A 143 9.64 6.67 4.80
CA ALA A 143 10.68 6.14 3.94
C ALA A 143 12.06 6.75 4.30
N ILE A 144 12.13 8.08 4.42
CA ILE A 144 13.35 8.81 4.79
C ILE A 144 13.81 8.44 6.20
N GLU A 145 12.92 8.49 7.20
CA GLU A 145 13.30 8.22 8.60
C GLU A 145 13.74 6.78 8.84
N LYS A 146 13.21 5.83 8.06
CA LYS A 146 13.55 4.41 8.17
C LYS A 146 14.63 3.95 7.21
N GLU A 147 15.13 4.83 6.37
CA GLU A 147 16.04 4.47 5.27
C GLU A 147 15.46 3.34 4.41
N LEU A 148 14.15 3.43 4.13
CA LEU A 148 13.39 2.46 3.34
C LEU A 148 13.01 3.04 1.98
N ASN A 149 12.90 2.15 0.99
CA ASN A 149 12.27 2.41 -0.29
C ASN A 149 10.88 1.76 -0.28
N LEU A 150 9.83 2.58 -0.18
CA LEU A 150 8.45 2.09 -0.20
C LEU A 150 7.97 1.98 -1.65
N VAL A 151 7.50 0.79 -2.04
CA VAL A 151 6.84 0.57 -3.33
C VAL A 151 5.37 0.30 -3.08
N ILE A 152 4.51 1.23 -3.50
CA ILE A 152 3.06 1.14 -3.32
C ILE A 152 2.44 0.55 -4.59
N CYS A 153 1.94 -0.68 -4.49
CA CYS A 153 1.24 -1.38 -5.54
C CYS A 153 -0.27 -1.19 -5.37
N ILE A 154 -0.91 -0.45 -6.28
CA ILE A 154 -2.35 -0.20 -6.27
C ILE A 154 -3.02 -1.09 -7.32
N ASP A 155 -3.78 -2.10 -6.87
CA ASP A 155 -4.56 -2.98 -7.73
C ASP A 155 -5.95 -2.39 -8.02
N GLU A 156 -6.47 -2.68 -9.21
CA GLU A 156 -7.72 -2.09 -9.73
C GLU A 156 -7.71 -0.54 -9.68
N PHE A 157 -6.55 0.09 -9.96
CA PHE A 157 -6.34 1.55 -9.91
C PHE A 157 -7.40 2.36 -10.66
N GLN A 158 -7.94 1.82 -11.75
CA GLN A 158 -9.02 2.47 -12.50
C GLN A 158 -10.28 2.74 -11.65
N ASN A 159 -10.46 2.08 -10.51
CA ASN A 159 -11.58 2.34 -9.61
C ASN A 159 -11.56 3.75 -8.99
N LEU A 160 -10.40 4.43 -8.97
CA LEU A 160 -10.30 5.84 -8.57
C LEU A 160 -11.19 6.75 -9.42
N SER A 161 -11.44 6.41 -10.69
CA SER A 161 -12.32 7.21 -11.55
C SER A 161 -13.78 7.23 -11.09
N ASN A 162 -14.16 6.36 -10.15
CA ASN A 162 -15.50 6.32 -9.58
C ASN A 162 -15.67 7.25 -8.37
N PHE A 163 -14.59 7.91 -7.93
CA PHE A 163 -14.67 8.89 -6.85
C PHE A 163 -15.40 10.15 -7.32
N LYS A 164 -15.95 10.91 -6.36
CA LYS A 164 -16.69 12.14 -6.66
C LYS A 164 -15.83 13.21 -7.34
N ASP A 165 -14.53 13.23 -7.01
CA ASP A 165 -13.53 14.05 -7.69
C ASP A 165 -12.35 13.17 -8.13
N PRO A 166 -12.35 12.66 -9.37
CA PRO A 166 -11.28 11.81 -9.88
C PRO A 166 -9.93 12.51 -10.14
N LEU A 167 -9.89 13.85 -10.11
CA LEU A 167 -8.71 14.65 -10.46
C LEU A 167 -8.06 15.32 -9.24
N GLY A 168 -8.58 15.11 -8.04
CA GLY A 168 -8.01 15.65 -6.80
C GLY A 168 -6.69 15.00 -6.34
N PHE A 169 -6.06 14.17 -7.18
CA PHE A 169 -4.90 13.32 -6.89
C PHE A 169 -3.69 13.64 -7.77
#